data_AF-A0A4Q3VKR5-F1
#
_entry.id   AF-A0A4Q3VKR5-F1
#
_cell.length_a   1.000
_cell.length_b   1.000
_cell.length_c   1.000
_cell.angle_alpha   90.00
_cell.angle_beta   90.00
_cell.angle_gamma   90.00
#
_symmetry.space_group_name_H-M   'P 1'
#
loop_
_entity.id
_entity.type
_entity.pdbx_description
1 polymer ?
#
loop_
_entity_poly.entity_id
_entity_poly.type
_entity_poly.pdbx_seq_one_letter_code
_entity_poly.pdbx_strand_id
1 'polypeptide(L)'
;MHLLEMSLLGTPTWMWAVFITLVLTLLALDLGVLNKGNKEIGVKQSLLLSLFYMTIGVAFGGWIWFQSGQQPAMEYLTGFVIEKSLAMDNIFI
;
A
#
# COMPACT_ATOMS: atom_id res chain seq x y z
N MET A 1 7.96 26.46 -3.89
CA MET A 1 7.73 25.33 -4.84
C MET A 1 9.01 24.55 -5.16
N HIS A 2 10.22 25.07 -4.89
CA HIS A 2 11.49 24.37 -5.17
C HIS A 2 11.76 23.09 -4.33
N LEU A 3 11.12 22.94 -3.16
CA LEU A 3 11.32 21.80 -2.24
C LEU A 3 10.79 20.47 -2.79
N LEU A 4 9.76 20.49 -3.63
CA LEU A 4 9.12 19.27 -4.15
C LEU A 4 9.93 18.61 -5.29
N GLU A 5 10.76 19.39 -5.97
CA GLU A 5 11.62 18.96 -7.06
C GLU A 5 13.01 18.54 -6.58
N MET A 6 13.33 18.75 -5.30
CA MET A 6 14.58 18.29 -4.73
C MET A 6 14.64 16.77 -4.79
N SER A 7 15.76 16.25 -5.28
CA SER A 7 16.08 14.82 -5.24
C SER A 7 16.39 14.42 -3.81
N LEU A 8 15.56 13.53 -3.25
CA LEU A 8 15.70 12.97 -1.93
C LEU A 8 15.81 11.45 -2.08
N LEU A 9 16.96 10.89 -1.69
CA LEU A 9 17.30 9.47 -1.91
C LEU A 9 17.23 9.04 -3.39
N GLY A 10 17.58 9.94 -4.32
CA GLY A 10 17.58 9.64 -5.75
C GLY A 10 16.20 9.70 -6.42
N THR A 11 15.14 10.02 -5.68
CA THR A 11 13.79 10.24 -6.22
C THR A 11 13.27 11.63 -5.88
N PRO A 12 12.37 12.22 -6.69
CA PRO A 12 11.80 13.53 -6.38
C PRO A 12 11.01 13.53 -5.07
N THR A 13 11.12 14.59 -4.27
CA THR A 13 10.44 14.71 -2.98
C THR A 13 8.91 14.65 -3.11
N TRP A 14 8.34 15.10 -4.23
CA TRP A 14 6.90 14.97 -4.49
C TRP A 14 6.43 13.50 -4.53
N MET A 15 7.28 12.56 -4.95
CA MET A 15 6.93 11.13 -4.98
C MET A 15 6.79 10.57 -3.55
N TRP A 16 7.68 10.98 -2.65
CA TRP A 16 7.59 10.68 -1.23
C TRP A 16 6.34 11.30 -0.60
N ALA A 17 5.98 12.52 -0.98
CA ALA A 17 4.74 13.15 -0.52
C ALA A 17 3.52 12.33 -0.95
N VAL A 18 3.44 11.89 -2.21
CA VAL A 18 2.36 11.01 -2.71
C VAL A 18 2.30 9.69 -1.93
N PHE A 19 3.44 9.04 -1.70
CA PHE A 19 3.51 7.80 -0.94
C PHE A 19 3.00 7.99 0.50
N ILE A 20 3.51 9.00 1.21
CA ILE A 20 3.10 9.30 2.59
C ILE A 20 1.61 9.65 2.65
N THR A 21 1.11 10.46 1.73
CA THR A 21 -0.33 10.78 1.66
C THR A 21 -1.17 9.53 1.44
N LEU A 22 -0.74 8.62 0.57
CA LEU A 22 -1.43 7.35 0.33
C LEU A 22 -1.45 6.47 1.59
N VAL A 23 -0.31 6.30 2.26
CA VAL A 23 -0.21 5.52 3.50
C VAL A 23 -1.08 6.10 4.60
N LEU A 24 -1.02 7.42 4.84
CA LEU A 24 -1.84 8.08 5.86
C LEU A 24 -3.35 7.95 5.55
N THR A 25 -3.73 8.04 4.28
CA THR A 25 -5.12 7.86 3.85
C THR A 25 -5.61 6.44 4.15
N LEU A 26 -4.82 5.42 3.79
CA LEU A 26 -5.17 4.03 4.07
C LEU A 26 -5.24 3.73 5.57
N LEU A 27 -4.30 4.27 6.35
CA LEU A 27 -4.27 4.11 7.80
C LEU A 27 -5.48 4.79 8.47
N ALA A 28 -5.84 6.00 8.03
CA ALA A 28 -7.03 6.69 8.52
C ALA A 28 -8.32 5.93 8.17
N LEU A 29 -8.40 5.29 6.99
CA LEU A 29 -9.52 4.43 6.62
C LEU A 29 -9.57 3.17 7.50
N ASP A 30 -8.43 2.52 7.73
CA ASP A 30 -8.34 1.29 8.52
C ASP A 30 -8.71 1.52 10.00
N LEU A 31 -8.06 2.49 10.65
CA LEU A 31 -8.34 2.81 12.05
C LEU A 31 -9.68 3.53 12.26
N GLY A 32 -10.11 4.35 11.29
CA GLY A 32 -11.27 5.21 11.44
C GLY A 32 -12.60 4.59 10.99
N VAL A 33 -12.60 3.85 9.88
CA VAL A 33 -13.84 3.31 9.27
C VAL A 33 -14.05 1.85 9.63
N LEU A 34 -12.99 1.03 9.58
CA LEU A 34 -13.09 -0.41 9.81
C LEU A 34 -13.10 -0.80 11.28
N ASN A 35 -12.33 -0.10 12.12
CA ASN A 35 -12.33 -0.36 13.55
C ASN A 35 -13.55 0.25 14.29
N LYS A 36 -14.44 0.96 13.57
CA LYS A 36 -15.61 1.63 14.13
C LYS A 36 -16.81 0.69 14.21
N GLY A 37 -16.69 -0.32 15.07
CA GLY A 37 -17.80 -1.17 15.48
C GLY A 37 -17.44 -2.65 15.46
N ASN A 38 -17.72 -3.32 16.57
CA ASN A 38 -17.47 -4.73 16.85
C ASN A 38 -18.42 -5.67 16.04
N LYS A 39 -18.65 -5.36 14.77
CA LYS A 39 -19.50 -6.18 13.89
C LYS A 39 -18.70 -7.40 13.45
N GLU A 40 -19.28 -8.58 13.62
CA GLU A 40 -18.75 -9.80 13.01
C GLU A 40 -18.71 -9.61 11.49
N ILE A 41 -17.49 -9.47 10.95
CA ILE A 41 -17.29 -9.37 9.52
C ILE A 41 -17.44 -10.78 8.95
N GLY A 42 -18.51 -11.01 8.19
CA GLY A 42 -18.72 -12.29 7.53
C GLY A 42 -17.62 -12.59 6.52
N VAL A 43 -17.33 -13.88 6.29
CA VAL A 43 -16.25 -14.36 5.41
C VAL A 43 -16.23 -13.66 4.04
N LYS A 44 -17.40 -13.43 3.42
CA LYS A 44 -17.52 -12.74 2.12
C LYS A 44 -17.04 -11.28 2.18
N GLN A 45 -17.35 -10.56 3.26
CA GLN A 45 -16.91 -9.17 3.44
C GLN A 45 -15.41 -9.10 3.73
N SER A 46 -14.89 -10.01 4.56
CA SER A 46 -13.45 -10.07 4.86
C SER A 46 -12.62 -10.34 3.60
N LEU A 47 -13.08 -11.25 2.73
CA LEU A 47 -12.44 -11.52 1.45
C LEU A 47 -12.48 -10.31 0.51
N LEU A 48 -13.63 -9.64 0.40
CA LEU A 48 -13.76 -8.45 -0.45
C LEU A 48 -12.84 -7.31 0.03
N LEU A 49 -12.77 -7.12 1.35
CA LEU A 49 -11.92 -6.10 1.95
C LEU A 49 -10.43 -6.41 1.74
N SER A 50 -10.03 -7.65 1.95
CA SER A 50 -8.66 -8.11 1.67
C SER A 50 -8.28 -7.89 0.21
N LEU A 51 -9.18 -8.24 -0.72
CA LEU A 51 -8.97 -8.03 -2.15
C LEU A 51 -8.87 -6.54 -2.49
N PHE A 52 -9.71 -5.70 -1.92
CA PHE A 52 -9.67 -4.24 -2.11
C PHE A 52 -8.30 -3.66 -1.74
N TYR A 53 -7.77 -4.00 -0.56
CA TYR A 53 -6.43 -3.56 -0.15
C TYR A 53 -5.32 -4.14 -1.02
N MET A 54 -5.45 -5.38 -1.47
CA MET A 54 -4.51 -5.99 -2.41
C MET A 54 -4.50 -5.26 -3.74
N THR A 55 -5.67 -4.90 -4.28
CA THR A 55 -5.78 -4.11 -5.52
C THR A 55 -5.11 -2.76 -5.39
N ILE A 56 -5.25 -2.06 -4.25
CA ILE A 56 -4.58 -0.78 -4.02
C ILE A 56 -3.05 -0.94 -4.02
N GLY A 57 -2.52 -1.96 -3.33
CA GLY A 57 -1.09 -2.24 -3.32
C GLY A 57 -0.53 -2.54 -4.72
N VAL A 58 -1.21 -3.41 -5.47
CA VAL A 58 -0.81 -3.74 -6.86
C VAL A 58 -0.93 -2.52 -7.78
N ALA A 59 -1.98 -1.71 -7.65
CA ALA A 59 -2.14 -0.47 -8.41
C ALA A 59 -1.03 0.54 -8.12
N PHE A 60 -0.58 0.64 -6.86
CA PHE A 60 0.56 1.47 -6.50
C PHE A 60 1.87 0.96 -7.12
N GLY A 61 2.09 -0.35 -7.17
CA GLY A 61 3.22 -0.95 -7.89
C GLY A 61 3.18 -0.63 -9.40
N GLY A 62 2.00 -0.69 -10.02
CA GLY A 62 1.81 -0.27 -11.42
C GLY A 62 2.08 1.22 -11.64
N TRP A 63 1.71 2.07 -10.67
CA TRP A 63 2.05 3.49 -10.69
C TRP A 63 3.56 3.73 -10.60
N ILE A 64 4.27 3.01 -9.72
CA ILE A 64 5.74 3.04 -9.65
C ILE A 64 6.34 2.62 -10.98
N TRP A 65 5.81 1.58 -11.62
CA TRP A 65 6.30 1.14 -12.93
C TRP A 65 6.21 2.26 -13.96
N PHE A 66 5.08 2.96 -14.00
CA PHE A 66 4.86 4.06 -14.95
C PHE A 66 5.81 5.24 -14.71
N GLN A 67 6.05 5.62 -13.44
CA GLN A 67 6.86 6.80 -13.12
C GLN A 67 8.36 6.56 -12.96
N SER A 68 8.76 5.41 -12.40
CA SER A 68 10.14 5.11 -12.01
C SER A 68 10.75 3.94 -12.78
N GLY A 69 9.97 3.31 -13.67
CA GLY A 69 10.40 2.22 -14.53
C GLY A 69 10.30 0.84 -13.89
N GLN A 70 10.81 -0.16 -14.60
CA GLN A 70 10.62 -1.57 -14.27
C GLN A 70 11.31 -1.98 -12.96
N GLN A 71 12.56 -1.55 -12.75
CA GLN A 71 13.36 -2.06 -11.63
C GLN A 71 12.75 -1.71 -10.26
N PRO A 72 12.41 -0.44 -9.95
CA PRO A 72 11.82 -0.09 -8.66
C PRO A 72 10.44 -0.69 -8.45
N ALA A 73 9.67 -0.89 -9.53
CA ALA A 73 8.37 -1.53 -9.46
C ALA A 73 8.47 -3.02 -9.12
N MET A 74 9.47 -3.72 -9.68
CA MET A 74 9.74 -5.11 -9.35
C MET A 74 10.20 -5.26 -7.90
N GLU A 75 11.09 -4.39 -7.42
CA GLU A 75 11.52 -4.38 -6.01
C GLU A 75 10.32 -4.17 -5.06
N TYR A 76 9.45 -3.21 -5.37
CA TYR A 76 8.22 -2.99 -4.63
C TYR A 76 7.28 -4.21 -4.64
N LEU A 77 7.00 -4.78 -5.82
CA LEU A 77 6.10 -5.93 -5.94
C LEU A 77 6.65 -7.17 -5.24
N THR A 78 7.95 -7.42 -5.35
CA THR A 78 8.62 -8.52 -4.64
C THR A 78 8.49 -8.33 -3.13
N GLY A 79 8.78 -7.13 -2.61
CA GLY A 79 8.58 -6.84 -1.19
C GLY A 79 7.12 -7.00 -0.77
N PHE A 80 6.17 -6.49 -1.55
CA PHE A 80 4.74 -6.61 -1.30
C PHE A 80 4.28 -8.07 -1.19
N VAL A 81 4.73 -8.93 -2.11
CA VAL A 81 4.39 -10.37 -2.08
C VAL A 81 5.01 -11.06 -0.87
N ILE A 82 6.29 -10.78 -0.57
CA ILE A 82 6.99 -11.35 0.60
C ILE A 82 6.24 -11.01 1.89
N GLU A 83 5.92 -9.73 2.11
CA GLU A 83 5.18 -9.28 3.30
C GLU A 83 3.79 -9.93 3.39
N LYS A 84 3.09 -10.08 2.25
CA LYS A 84 1.79 -10.78 2.23
C LYS A 84 1.91 -12.26 2.52
N SER A 85 2.96 -12.93 2.06
CA SER A 85 3.24 -14.33 2.39
C SER A 85 3.56 -14.49 3.88
N LEU A 86 4.37 -13.61 4.47
CA LEU A 86 4.68 -13.63 5.91
C LEU A 86 3.43 -13.38 6.76
N ALA A 87 2.58 -12.44 6.37
CA ALA A 87 1.32 -12.19 7.06
C ALA A 87 0.37 -13.40 6.98
N MET A 88 0.35 -14.12 5.86
CA MET A 88 -0.46 -15.32 5.70
C MET A 88 0.05 -16.48 6.55
N ASP A 89 1.38 -16.65 6.66
CA ASP A 89 2.01 -17.63 7.55
C ASP A 89 1.61 -17.40 9.02
N ASN A 90 1.61 -16.13 9.46
CA ASN A 90 1.23 -15.75 10.82
C ASN A 90 -0.26 -15.98 11.17
N ILE A 91 -1.16 -16.09 10.19
CA ILE A 91 -2.61 -16.30 10.42
C ILE A 91 -2.92 -17.76 10.80
N PHE A 92 -2.03 -18.71 10.48
CA PHE A 92 -2.25 -20.15 10.73
C PHE A 92 -1.68 -20.64 12.06
N ILE A 93 -1.16 -19.74 12.90
CA ILE A 93 -0.67 -19.98 14.27
C ILE A 93 -1.75 -19.58 15.26
#